data_AF-A0A383EM72-F1
#
_entry.id   AF-A0A383EM72-F1
#
_cell.length_a   1.000
_cell.length_b   1.000
_cell.length_c   1.000
_cell.angle_alpha   90.00
_cell.angle_beta   90.00
_cell.angle_gamma   90.00
#
_symmetry.space_group_name_H-M   'P 1'
#
loop_
_entity.id
_entity.type
_entity.pdbx_description
1 polymer ?
#
loop_
_entity_poly.entity_id
_entity_poly.type
_entity_poly.pdbx_seq_one_letter_code
_entity_poly.pdbx_strand_id
1 'polypeptide(L)'
;MNNNPITLQVLGICSALAVTIRMDTAIVMTLAVVVVMSISNTVISLLRNYIPGKVRIIVQLSIIASLVILTDQFLKAYMYDMSKQLTVFVALIITNCIVMGRAEAFAMQNGPWRSFLDGLGNALGYGMILIGVAFFRELLGSGTIYNFQVIPDSFYSAGYENMG
;
A
#
# COMPACT_ATOMS: atom_id res chain seq x y z
N MET A 1 1.83 16.30 14.04
CA MET A 1 3.08 15.50 14.13
C MET A 1 3.00 14.32 15.11
N ASN A 2 2.06 14.25 16.06
CA ASN A 2 2.06 13.21 17.12
C ASN A 2 1.27 11.92 16.83
N ASN A 3 0.89 11.59 15.58
CA ASN A 3 0.12 10.36 15.33
C ASN A 3 0.26 9.83 13.89
N ASN A 4 1.49 9.70 13.39
CA ASN A 4 1.74 9.08 12.09
C ASN A 4 1.71 7.54 12.21
N PRO A 5 0.78 6.82 11.58
CA PRO A 5 0.68 5.36 11.70
C PRO A 5 1.94 4.61 11.24
N ILE A 6 2.79 5.23 10.42
CA ILE A 6 3.96 4.55 9.88
C ILE A 6 5.16 4.69 10.82
N THR A 7 5.38 5.89 11.38
CA THR A 7 6.51 6.15 12.29
C THR A 7 6.20 5.75 13.74
N LEU A 8 4.94 5.79 14.18
CA LEU A 8 4.54 5.50 15.56
C LEU A 8 3.79 4.17 15.73
N GLN A 9 3.12 3.65 14.69
CA GLN A 9 2.27 2.45 14.81
C GLN A 9 2.86 1.21 14.11
N VAL A 10 4.02 1.34 13.43
CA VAL A 10 4.77 0.27 12.74
C VAL A 10 3.88 -0.57 11.80
N LEU A 11 2.92 0.09 11.17
CA LEU A 11 1.90 -0.59 10.38
C LEU A 11 2.26 -0.53 8.89
N GLY A 12 2.28 -1.68 8.21
CA GLY A 12 2.55 -1.78 6.76
C GLY A 12 4.01 -1.98 6.35
N ILE A 13 4.92 -2.26 7.30
CA ILE A 13 6.37 -2.42 7.03
C ILE A 13 6.69 -3.58 6.08
N CYS A 14 5.93 -4.68 6.14
CA CYS A 14 6.12 -5.86 5.29
C CYS A 14 6.04 -5.50 3.80
N SER A 15 5.03 -4.73 3.45
CA SER A 15 4.81 -4.28 2.08
C SER A 15 5.77 -3.16 1.65
N ALA A 16 6.21 -2.30 2.59
CA ALA A 16 7.24 -1.31 2.33
C ALA A 16 8.59 -1.95 1.98
N LEU A 17 9.00 -3.00 2.69
CA LEU A 17 10.24 -3.73 2.39
C LEU A 17 10.17 -4.46 1.05
N ALA A 18 9.00 -5.02 0.70
CA ALA A 18 8.81 -5.78 -0.53
C ALA A 18 8.78 -4.91 -1.80
N VAL A 19 8.09 -3.76 -1.78
CA VAL A 19 7.72 -3.04 -3.02
C VAL A 19 8.64 -1.85 -3.35
N THR A 20 9.49 -1.43 -2.41
CA THR A 20 10.41 -0.29 -2.59
C THR A 20 11.62 -0.56 -3.50
N ILE A 21 11.68 -1.69 -4.23
CA ILE A 21 12.81 -1.98 -5.15
C ILE A 21 12.69 -1.11 -6.41
N ARG A 22 11.46 -0.88 -6.87
CA ARG A 22 11.16 -0.04 -8.03
C ARG A 22 10.12 1.01 -7.67
N MET A 23 10.36 2.23 -8.10
CA MET A 23 9.50 3.39 -7.91
C MET A 23 8.17 3.24 -8.66
N ASP A 24 8.19 2.65 -9.86
CA ASP A 24 6.97 2.37 -10.64
C ASP A 24 5.97 1.51 -9.85
N THR A 25 6.47 0.46 -9.18
CA THR A 25 5.62 -0.45 -8.40
C THR A 25 5.14 0.19 -7.10
N ALA A 26 5.97 1.03 -6.48
CA ALA A 26 5.62 1.79 -5.29
C ALA A 26 4.46 2.77 -5.54
N ILE A 27 4.46 3.45 -6.69
CA ILE A 27 3.41 4.43 -7.07
C ILE A 27 2.09 3.71 -7.32
N VAL A 28 2.11 2.63 -8.11
CA VAL A 28 0.91 1.85 -8.44
C VAL A 28 0.29 1.26 -7.18
N MET A 29 1.11 0.67 -6.31
CA MET A 29 0.64 0.11 -5.05
C MET A 29 0.02 1.20 -4.15
N THR A 30 0.68 2.35 -4.03
CA THR A 30 0.18 3.49 -3.25
C THR A 30 -1.20 3.91 -3.71
N LEU A 31 -1.39 4.10 -5.01
CA LEU A 31 -2.66 4.51 -5.58
C LEU A 31 -3.76 3.49 -5.29
N ALA A 32 -3.46 2.19 -5.44
CA ALA A 32 -4.39 1.12 -5.11
C ALA A 32 -4.79 1.11 -3.63
N VAL A 33 -3.82 1.25 -2.71
CA VAL A 33 -4.08 1.28 -1.26
C VAL A 33 -4.94 2.48 -0.87
N VAL A 34 -4.72 3.66 -1.47
CA VAL A 34 -5.53 4.87 -1.21
C VAL A 34 -7.00 4.64 -1.54
N VAL A 35 -7.28 4.07 -2.72
CA VAL A 35 -8.65 3.80 -3.16
C VAL A 35 -9.29 2.72 -2.29
N VAL A 36 -8.59 1.60 -2.09
CA VAL A 36 -9.13 0.47 -1.31
C VAL A 36 -9.40 0.88 0.13
N MET A 37 -8.45 1.55 0.79
CA MET A 37 -8.55 1.88 2.22
C MET A 37 -9.62 2.94 2.51
N SER A 38 -9.77 3.93 1.62
CA SER A 38 -10.83 4.93 1.77
C SER A 38 -12.23 4.33 1.64
N ILE A 39 -12.43 3.46 0.64
CA ILE A 39 -13.72 2.79 0.40
C ILE A 39 -13.98 1.75 1.50
N SER A 40 -13.01 0.89 1.84
CA SER A 40 -13.19 -0.16 2.85
C SER A 40 -13.51 0.42 4.23
N ASN A 41 -12.85 1.50 4.64
CA ASN A 41 -13.15 2.17 5.91
C ASN A 41 -14.58 2.74 5.94
N THR A 42 -15.05 3.25 4.81
CA THR A 42 -16.42 3.78 4.70
C THR A 42 -17.45 2.65 4.81
N VAL A 43 -17.23 1.55 4.10
CA VAL A 43 -18.13 0.38 4.12
C VAL A 43 -18.16 -0.26 5.52
N ILE A 44 -16.99 -0.43 6.15
CA ILE A 44 -16.90 -1.01 7.50
C ILE A 44 -17.57 -0.11 8.54
N SER A 45 -17.44 1.22 8.41
CA SER A 45 -18.13 2.18 9.28
C SER A 45 -19.66 2.10 9.16
N LEU A 46 -20.18 1.89 7.95
CA LEU A 46 -21.63 1.68 7.73
C LEU A 46 -22.10 0.37 8.35
N LEU A 47 -21.32 -0.70 8.21
CA LEU A 47 -21.68 -2.04 8.68
C LEU A 47 -21.39 -2.26 10.17
N ARG A 48 -20.72 -1.33 10.85
CA ARG A 48 -20.21 -1.51 12.23
C ARG A 48 -21.25 -2.00 13.25
N ASN A 49 -22.51 -1.59 13.11
CA ASN A 49 -23.59 -1.96 14.04
C ASN A 49 -24.04 -3.41 13.88
N TYR A 50 -23.79 -4.02 12.72
CA TYR A 50 -24.13 -5.42 12.40
C TYR A 50 -22.98 -6.38 12.69
N ILE A 51 -21.77 -5.88 13.01
CA ILE A 51 -20.58 -6.70 13.20
C ILE A 51 -20.42 -7.07 14.68
N PRO A 52 -20.69 -8.33 15.09
CA PRO A 52 -20.46 -8.76 16.45
C PRO A 52 -18.96 -8.83 16.77
N GLY A 53 -18.58 -8.39 17.98
CA GLY A 53 -17.17 -8.23 18.37
C GLY A 53 -16.32 -9.49 18.27
N LYS A 54 -16.91 -10.69 18.41
CA LYS A 54 -16.20 -11.98 18.38
C LYS A 54 -15.61 -12.34 17.01
N VAL A 55 -16.18 -11.84 15.91
CA VAL A 55 -15.77 -12.18 14.53
C VAL A 55 -15.41 -10.94 13.70
N ARG A 56 -15.17 -9.81 14.37
CA ARG A 56 -14.95 -8.50 13.74
C ARG A 56 -13.81 -8.53 12.72
N ILE A 57 -12.64 -9.05 13.11
CA ILE A 57 -11.45 -9.10 12.25
C ILE A 57 -11.74 -9.89 10.95
N ILE A 58 -12.43 -11.02 11.07
CA ILE A 58 -12.78 -11.87 9.92
C ILE A 58 -13.70 -11.13 8.96
N VAL A 59 -14.70 -10.41 9.47
CA VAL A 59 -15.64 -9.64 8.65
C VAL A 59 -14.95 -8.45 7.97
N GLN A 60 -14.07 -7.74 8.68
CA GLN A 60 -13.32 -6.61 8.09
C GLN A 60 -12.40 -7.08 6.97
N LEU A 61 -11.66 -8.17 7.19
CA LEU A 61 -10.76 -8.74 6.20
C LEU A 61 -11.53 -9.25 4.97
N SER A 62 -12.72 -9.84 5.13
CA SER A 62 -13.53 -10.28 3.99
C SER A 62 -14.07 -9.11 3.16
N ILE A 63 -14.47 -8.01 3.81
CA ILE A 63 -14.88 -6.77 3.11
C ILE A 63 -13.70 -6.18 2.33
N ILE A 64 -12.52 -6.09 2.94
CA ILE A 64 -11.32 -5.59 2.26
C ILE A 64 -10.95 -6.50 1.09
N ALA A 65 -10.91 -7.82 1.30
CA ALA A 65 -10.55 -8.79 0.26
C ALA A 65 -11.51 -8.74 -0.94
N SER A 66 -12.82 -8.66 -0.68
CA SER A 66 -13.82 -8.55 -1.76
C SER A 66 -13.66 -7.26 -2.57
N LEU A 67 -13.40 -6.12 -1.92
CA LEU A 67 -13.14 -4.84 -2.61
C LEU A 67 -11.85 -4.86 -3.44
N VAL A 68 -10.79 -5.47 -2.91
CA VAL A 68 -9.50 -5.60 -3.62
C VAL A 68 -9.67 -6.51 -4.84
N ILE A 69 -10.37 -7.64 -4.72
CA ILE A 69 -10.64 -8.55 -5.83
C ILE A 69 -11.54 -7.89 -6.89
N LEU A 70 -12.57 -7.14 -6.47
CA LEU A 70 -13.39 -6.37 -7.40
C LEU A 70 -12.55 -5.36 -8.20
N THR A 71 -11.62 -4.68 -7.54
CA THR A 71 -10.72 -3.72 -8.19
C THR A 71 -9.76 -4.42 -9.17
N ASP A 72 -9.22 -5.58 -8.79
CA ASP A 72 -8.38 -6.40 -9.67
C ASP A 72 -9.14 -6.84 -10.94
N GLN A 73 -10.38 -7.30 -10.78
CA GLN A 73 -11.20 -7.71 -11.92
C GLN A 73 -11.59 -6.54 -12.82
N PHE A 74 -11.83 -5.36 -12.23
CA PHE A 74 -12.09 -4.15 -13.01
C PHE A 74 -10.85 -3.75 -13.83
N LEU A 75 -9.66 -3.82 -13.25
CA LEU A 75 -8.42 -3.54 -13.99
C LEU A 75 -8.11 -4.59 -15.06
N LYS A 76 -8.40 -5.88 -14.82
CA LYS A 76 -8.29 -6.94 -15.85
C LYS A 76 -9.11 -6.63 -17.09
N ALA A 77 -10.29 -6.03 -16.91
CA ALA A 77 -11.21 -5.74 -18.01
C ALA A 77 -10.75 -4.56 -18.89
N TYR A 78 -10.09 -3.55 -18.32
CA TYR A 78 -9.70 -2.33 -19.05
C TYR A 78 -8.20 -2.27 -19.43
N MET A 79 -7.31 -2.86 -18.64
CA MET A 79 -5.85 -2.70 -18.74
C MET A 79 -5.11 -4.00 -18.42
N TYR A 80 -5.12 -4.95 -19.37
CA TYR A 80 -4.54 -6.30 -19.16
C TYR A 80 -3.04 -6.30 -18.80
N ASP A 81 -2.23 -5.44 -19.43
CA ASP A 81 -0.80 -5.35 -19.13
C ASP A 81 -0.50 -4.87 -17.70
N MET A 82 -1.32 -3.97 -17.17
CA MET A 82 -1.21 -3.52 -15.78
C MET A 82 -1.64 -4.63 -14.81
N SER A 83 -2.69 -5.37 -15.16
CA SER A 83 -3.20 -6.45 -14.31
C SER A 83 -2.20 -7.59 -14.09
N LYS A 84 -1.33 -7.87 -15.08
CA LYS A 84 -0.30 -8.91 -14.95
C LYS A 84 0.71 -8.60 -13.84
N GLN A 85 1.03 -7.32 -13.63
CA GLN A 85 1.88 -6.88 -12.51
C GLN A 85 1.08 -6.77 -11.20
N LEU A 86 -0.19 -6.34 -11.28
CA LEU A 86 -1.05 -6.17 -10.11
C LEU A 86 -1.44 -7.46 -9.40
N THR A 87 -1.50 -8.60 -10.09
CA THR A 87 -1.96 -9.87 -9.47
C THR A 87 -1.15 -10.22 -8.21
N VAL A 88 0.16 -9.92 -8.18
CA VAL A 88 1.00 -10.09 -6.98
C VAL A 88 0.71 -9.00 -5.92
N PHE A 89 0.48 -7.75 -6.35
CA PHE A 89 0.18 -6.63 -5.46
C PHE A 89 -1.18 -6.77 -4.76
N VAL A 90 -2.17 -7.41 -5.40
CA VAL A 90 -3.50 -7.67 -4.82
C VAL A 90 -3.36 -8.44 -3.50
N ALA A 91 -2.56 -9.52 -3.47
CA ALA A 91 -2.33 -10.30 -2.25
C ALA A 91 -1.62 -9.47 -1.15
N LEU A 92 -0.65 -8.64 -1.55
CA LEU A 92 0.08 -7.74 -0.65
C LEU A 92 -0.81 -6.61 -0.08
N ILE A 93 -1.81 -6.15 -0.84
CA ILE A 93 -2.78 -5.14 -0.38
C ILE A 93 -3.74 -5.76 0.64
N ILE A 94 -4.26 -6.96 0.38
CA ILE A 94 -5.20 -7.66 1.29
C ILE A 94 -4.54 -7.90 2.65
N THR A 95 -3.27 -8.32 2.64
CA THR A 95 -2.50 -8.61 3.85
C THR A 95 -1.81 -7.38 4.45
N ASN A 96 -2.08 -6.18 3.93
CA ASN A 96 -1.46 -4.98 4.44
C ASN A 96 -2.04 -4.60 5.80
N CYS A 97 -1.19 -4.61 6.82
CA CYS A 97 -1.58 -4.28 8.18
C CYS A 97 -2.19 -2.89 8.31
N ILE A 98 -1.83 -1.93 7.43
CA ILE A 98 -2.38 -0.57 7.50
C ILE A 98 -3.88 -0.53 7.23
N VAL A 99 -4.34 -1.30 6.24
CA VAL A 99 -5.75 -1.31 5.83
C VAL A 99 -6.61 -1.92 6.93
N MET A 100 -6.18 -3.06 7.47
CA MET A 100 -6.87 -3.71 8.60
C MET A 100 -6.82 -2.86 9.88
N GLY A 101 -5.65 -2.32 10.25
CA GLY A 101 -5.52 -1.59 11.50
C GLY A 101 -6.29 -0.27 11.54
N ARG A 102 -6.42 0.44 10.41
CA ARG A 102 -7.28 1.64 10.35
C ARG A 102 -8.76 1.28 10.35
N ALA A 103 -9.15 0.20 9.68
CA ALA A 103 -10.52 -0.30 9.73
C ALA A 103 -10.95 -0.66 11.18
N GLU A 104 -10.08 -1.33 11.93
CA GLU A 104 -10.37 -1.72 13.31
C GLU A 104 -10.33 -0.55 14.29
N ALA A 105 -9.26 0.26 14.25
CA ALA A 105 -9.05 1.33 15.22
C ALA A 105 -9.96 2.55 14.98
N PHE A 106 -10.30 2.86 13.72
CA PHE A 106 -11.01 4.10 13.38
C PHE A 106 -12.40 3.85 12.79
N ALA A 107 -12.55 2.96 11.79
CA ALA A 107 -13.82 2.77 11.10
C ALA A 107 -14.92 2.18 12.01
N MET A 108 -14.56 1.30 12.95
CA MET A 108 -15.50 0.73 13.91
C MET A 108 -16.05 1.74 14.93
N GLN A 109 -15.35 2.84 15.17
CA GLN A 109 -15.70 3.81 16.21
C GLN A 109 -16.29 5.10 15.64
N ASN A 110 -15.98 5.43 14.38
CA ASN A 110 -16.37 6.69 13.74
C ASN A 110 -17.41 6.48 12.64
N GLY A 111 -18.10 7.57 12.27
CA GLY A 111 -19.08 7.56 11.19
C GLY A 111 -18.43 7.61 9.80
N PRO A 112 -19.19 7.29 8.73
CA PRO A 112 -18.65 6.97 7.40
C PRO A 112 -17.85 8.11 6.79
N TRP A 113 -18.32 9.36 6.94
CA TRP A 113 -17.62 10.54 6.43
C TRP A 113 -16.23 10.71 7.07
N ARG A 114 -16.13 10.59 8.40
CA ARG A 114 -14.86 10.69 9.11
C ARG A 114 -13.93 9.53 8.74
N SER A 115 -14.49 8.33 8.60
CA SER A 115 -13.74 7.12 8.22
C SER A 115 -13.18 7.17 6.80
N PHE A 116 -13.89 7.80 5.87
CA PHE A 116 -13.39 8.07 4.52
C PHE A 116 -12.17 8.99 4.56
N LEU A 117 -12.27 10.13 5.26
CA LEU A 117 -11.15 11.08 5.40
C LEU A 117 -9.94 10.44 6.11
N ASP A 118 -10.17 9.59 7.10
CA ASP A 118 -9.12 8.82 7.76
C ASP A 118 -8.43 7.87 6.79
N GLY A 119 -9.20 7.10 6.00
CA GLY A 119 -8.67 6.19 5.01
C GLY A 119 -7.84 6.93 3.94
N LEU A 120 -8.34 8.04 3.43
CA LEU A 120 -7.65 8.85 2.44
C LEU A 120 -6.33 9.44 3.00
N GLY A 121 -6.39 10.10 4.17
CA GLY A 121 -5.25 10.77 4.77
C GLY A 121 -4.13 9.82 5.17
N ASN A 122 -4.45 8.70 5.83
CA ASN A 122 -3.44 7.75 6.29
C ASN A 122 -2.84 6.96 5.11
N ALA A 123 -3.62 6.64 4.07
CA ALA A 123 -3.09 5.96 2.89
C ALA A 123 -2.19 6.86 2.04
N LEU A 124 -2.52 8.16 1.93
CA LEU A 124 -1.64 9.15 1.28
C LEU A 124 -0.34 9.36 2.07
N GLY A 125 -0.42 9.43 3.40
CA GLY A 125 0.76 9.47 4.28
C GLY A 125 1.67 8.26 4.10
N TYR A 126 1.06 7.07 4.01
CA TYR A 126 1.76 5.82 3.71
C TYR A 126 2.43 5.85 2.33
N GLY A 127 1.70 6.31 1.32
CA GLY A 127 2.21 6.51 -0.02
C GLY A 127 3.45 7.39 -0.09
N MET A 128 3.39 8.56 0.55
CA MET A 128 4.50 9.51 0.55
C MET A 128 5.78 8.91 1.15
N ILE A 129 5.67 8.15 2.25
CA ILE A 129 6.84 7.48 2.85
C ILE A 129 7.34 6.37 1.94
N LEU A 130 6.45 5.57 1.36
CA LEU A 130 6.83 4.45 0.51
C LEU A 130 7.54 4.93 -0.77
N ILE A 131 7.03 5.98 -1.40
CA ILE A 131 7.67 6.61 -2.57
C ILE A 131 9.03 7.21 -2.18
N GLY A 132 9.13 7.89 -1.03
CA GLY A 132 10.40 8.42 -0.54
C GLY A 132 11.46 7.33 -0.34
N VAL A 133 11.10 6.23 0.34
CA VAL A 133 12.02 5.10 0.55
C VAL A 133 12.37 4.40 -0.76
N ALA A 134 11.40 4.22 -1.68
CA ALA A 134 11.66 3.64 -3.00
C ALA A 134 12.63 4.48 -3.81
N PHE A 135 12.51 5.81 -3.77
CA PHE A 135 13.43 6.72 -4.45
C PHE A 135 14.88 6.54 -3.99
N PHE A 136 15.12 6.55 -2.66
CA PHE A 136 16.48 6.34 -2.13
C PHE A 136 17.00 4.94 -2.43
N ARG A 137 16.14 3.92 -2.36
CA ARG A 137 16.56 2.52 -2.58
C ARG A 137 16.85 2.20 -4.04
N GLU A 138 16.08 2.75 -4.98
CA GLU A 138 16.34 2.59 -6.41
C GLU A 138 17.62 3.32 -6.82
N LEU A 139 17.82 4.55 -6.31
CA LEU A 139 19.01 5.35 -6.56
C LEU A 139 20.30 4.69 -6.05
N LEU A 140 20.30 4.13 -4.84
CA LEU A 140 21.46 3.45 -4.25
C LEU A 140 21.64 2.01 -4.76
N GLY A 141 20.56 1.36 -5.19
CA GLY A 141 20.56 -0.02 -5.65
C GLY A 141 21.08 -0.17 -7.08
N SER A 142 20.39 0.42 -8.05
CA SER A 142 20.72 0.28 -9.47
C SER A 142 21.25 1.55 -10.14
N GLY A 143 21.44 2.65 -9.40
CA GLY A 143 21.95 3.92 -9.95
C GLY A 143 20.99 4.60 -10.94
N THR A 144 19.74 4.13 -11.01
CA THR A 144 18.68 4.63 -11.88
C THR A 144 17.62 5.33 -11.04
N ILE A 145 17.04 6.41 -11.57
CA ILE A 145 15.79 6.98 -11.08
C ILE A 145 14.79 6.87 -12.23
N TYR A 146 13.70 6.13 -12.03
CA TYR A 146 12.62 6.06 -13.04
C TYR A 146 13.12 5.51 -14.40
N ASN A 147 14.00 4.52 -14.36
CA ASN A 147 14.75 3.99 -15.52
C ASN A 147 15.66 4.99 -16.25
N PHE A 148 15.86 6.21 -15.74
CA PHE A 148 16.93 7.10 -16.19
C PHE A 148 18.18 6.84 -15.37
N GLN A 149 19.28 6.50 -16.05
CA GLN A 149 20.56 6.24 -15.41
C GLN A 149 21.23 7.56 -15.02
N VAL A 150 21.32 7.82 -13.71
CA VAL A 150 21.85 9.07 -13.15
C VAL A 150 23.30 8.89 -12.71
N ILE A 151 23.69 7.68 -12.32
CA ILE A 151 25.07 7.34 -11.97
C ILE A 151 25.73 6.64 -13.19
N PRO A 152 26.83 7.19 -13.75
CA PRO A 152 27.54 6.54 -14.85
C PRO A 152 28.12 5.20 -14.38
N ASP A 153 28.02 4.17 -15.24
CA ASP A 153 28.49 2.80 -14.97
C ASP A 153 29.95 2.74 -14.48
N SER A 154 30.76 3.76 -14.78
CA SER A 154 32.15 3.89 -14.34
C SER A 154 32.33 3.89 -12.82
N PHE A 155 31.38 4.42 -12.05
CA PHE A 155 31.46 4.42 -10.57
C PHE A 155 31.06 3.07 -9.97
N TYR A 156 30.20 2.31 -10.65
CA TYR A 156 29.89 0.93 -10.26
C TYR A 156 31.04 -0.01 -10.66
N SER A 157 31.60 0.12 -11.87
CA SER A 157 32.74 -0.70 -12.31
C SER A 157 34.07 -0.37 -11.61
N ALA A 158 34.22 0.82 -11.01
CA ALA A 158 35.41 1.19 -10.23
C ALA A 158 35.40 0.66 -8.79
N GLY A 159 34.25 0.19 -8.29
CA GLY A 159 34.09 -0.35 -6.92
C GLY A 159 33.54 -1.78 -6.86
N TYR A 160 32.96 -2.30 -7.94
CA TYR A 160 32.46 -3.66 -8.07
C TYR A 160 33.30 -4.43 -9.10
N GLU A 161 34.54 -4.75 -8.76
CA GLU A 161 35.11 -6.00 -9.29
C GLU A 161 34.40 -7.17 -8.60
N ASN A 162 33.81 -8.03 -9.43
CA ASN A 162 33.24 -9.34 -9.10
C ASN A 162 33.68 -9.93 -7.75
N MET A 163 32.75 -10.01 -6.80
CA MET A 163 32.82 -11.03 -5.76
C MET A 163 31.83 -12.15 -6.06
N GLY A 164 32.18 -12.98 -7.07
CA GLY A 164 31.62 -14.32 -7.30
C GLY A 164 30.18 -14.40 -7.78
#